data_AF-A0A2C9M6Y6-F1
#
_entry.id   AF-A0A2C9M6Y6-F1
#
_cell.length_a   1.000
_cell.length_b   1.000
_cell.length_c   1.000
_cell.angle_alpha   90.00
_cell.angle_beta   90.00
_cell.angle_gamma   90.00
#
_symmetry.space_group_name_H-M   'P 1'
#
loop_
_entity.id
_entity.type
_entity.pdbx_description
1 polymer ?
#
loop_
_entity_poly.entity_id
_entity_poly.type
_entity_poly.pdbx_seq_one_letter_code
_entity_poly.pdbx_strand_id
1 'polypeptide(L)'
;MAHVRTYSPSVRVGNWNEEIQLEEDTLKDFLHRRANGQLQIQKSSGIIGKMTNPVQLSTSPDGHIRFGDTVLIVNKGNPDRTVYGVGQYPRDDSALAVHIPDLNNESDGGSSAASLLVLGTKKLSPCIRTAFKVLPANEYAQIGEKLRYSQPFYLVTAAPEIGQLALYSDVTLFSRCTDKARHQVAHLVPQFSFQCSWQIEHKNPLLRLEYEHEPVKANDACVIQHCKTRQNLCVEENYMINTFFGREYEISAHTYLDSHKAEKPVNLWMLVMGVAGDSAYPLSVNETGSQEAKEMKPSV
;
A
#
# COMPACT_ATOMS: atom_id res chain seq x y z
N MET A 1 19.37 0.25 -53.80
CA MET A 1 19.77 1.23 -52.78
C MET A 1 21.14 0.81 -52.27
N ALA A 2 22.15 1.69 -52.36
CA ALA A 2 23.50 1.37 -51.92
C ALA A 2 23.52 1.22 -50.40
N HIS A 3 23.95 0.06 -49.90
CA HIS A 3 24.12 -0.19 -48.48
C HIS A 3 25.38 0.56 -47.99
N VAL A 4 25.19 1.77 -47.47
CA VAL A 4 26.28 2.56 -46.89
C VAL A 4 26.71 1.89 -45.58
N ARG A 5 28.00 1.53 -45.48
CA ARG A 5 28.56 1.01 -44.23
C ARG A 5 28.58 2.14 -43.19
N THR A 6 27.86 1.95 -42.09
CA THR A 6 27.95 2.80 -40.89
C THR A 6 29.23 2.47 -40.13
N TYR A 7 29.97 3.50 -39.74
CA TYR A 7 31.19 3.38 -38.94
C TYR A 7 30.96 4.07 -37.60
N SER A 8 31.78 3.76 -36.58
CA SER A 8 31.73 4.50 -35.31
C SER A 8 32.20 5.95 -35.49
N PRO A 9 31.77 6.90 -34.65
CA PRO A 9 32.22 8.30 -34.72
C PRO A 9 33.74 8.46 -34.59
N SER A 10 34.42 7.47 -33.99
CA SER A 10 35.89 7.40 -33.90
C SER A 10 36.58 7.23 -35.27
N VAL A 11 35.86 6.71 -36.26
CA VAL A 11 36.34 6.58 -37.65
C VAL A 11 35.86 7.81 -38.41
N ARG A 12 36.80 8.63 -38.87
CA ARG A 12 36.53 9.94 -39.49
C ARG A 12 35.96 9.84 -40.91
N VAL A 13 34.81 9.20 -41.06
CA VAL A 13 34.12 8.95 -42.32
C VAL A 13 32.68 9.46 -42.22
N GLY A 14 32.20 10.14 -43.25
CA GLY A 14 30.84 10.68 -43.25
C GLY A 14 30.66 11.78 -42.22
N ASN A 15 29.61 11.67 -41.40
CA ASN A 15 29.19 12.71 -40.46
C ASN A 15 29.83 12.62 -39.06
N TRP A 16 31.01 12.00 -38.98
CA TRP A 16 31.69 11.70 -37.73
C TRP A 16 31.84 12.91 -36.77
N ASN A 17 32.06 14.11 -37.31
CA ASN A 17 32.27 15.31 -36.49
C ASN A 17 30.97 15.80 -35.84
N GLU A 18 29.83 15.78 -36.57
CA GLU A 18 28.54 16.13 -35.97
C GLU A 18 28.09 15.07 -34.96
N GLU A 19 28.39 13.79 -35.21
CA GLU A 19 28.11 12.70 -34.26
C GLU A 19 28.89 12.88 -32.94
N ILE A 20 30.19 13.22 -33.01
CA ILE A 20 30.99 13.52 -31.80
C ILE A 20 30.45 14.76 -31.08
N GLN A 21 30.13 15.84 -31.80
CA GLN A 21 29.59 17.05 -31.17
C GLN A 21 28.25 16.80 -30.48
N LEU A 22 27.38 16.00 -31.09
CA LEU A 22 26.11 15.59 -30.48
C LEU A 22 26.35 14.74 -29.23
N GLU A 23 27.30 13.81 -29.23
CA GLU A 23 27.68 13.04 -28.04
C GLU A 23 28.22 13.94 -26.92
N GLU A 24 29.05 14.93 -27.25
CA GLU A 24 29.57 15.88 -26.26
C GLU A 24 28.46 16.75 -25.67
N ASP A 25 27.55 17.27 -26.49
CA ASP A 25 26.47 18.14 -26.02
C ASP A 25 25.41 17.37 -25.22
N THR A 26 25.10 16.13 -25.61
CA THR A 26 24.25 15.25 -24.80
C THR A 26 24.90 14.90 -23.46
N LEU A 27 26.21 14.70 -23.42
CA LEU A 27 26.94 14.49 -22.16
C LEU A 27 26.95 15.75 -21.28
N LYS A 28 27.14 16.94 -21.87
CA LYS A 28 27.09 18.22 -21.13
C LYS A 28 25.70 18.45 -20.53
N ASP A 29 24.62 18.25 -21.28
CA ASP A 29 23.26 18.34 -20.76
C ASP A 29 23.03 17.35 -19.62
N PHE A 30 23.47 16.10 -19.79
CA PHE A 30 23.39 15.09 -18.75
C PHE A 30 24.12 15.51 -17.47
N LEU A 31 25.36 16.00 -17.58
CA LEU A 31 26.16 16.45 -16.44
C LEU A 31 25.54 17.67 -15.76
N HIS A 32 25.02 18.63 -16.53
CA HIS A 32 24.32 19.80 -16.00
C HIS A 32 23.05 19.39 -15.23
N ARG A 33 22.22 18.53 -15.82
CA ARG A 33 21.01 18.00 -15.18
C ARG A 33 21.34 17.16 -13.95
N ARG A 34 22.43 16.39 -13.97
CA ARG A 34 22.93 15.61 -12.83
C ARG A 34 23.36 16.51 -11.67
N ALA A 35 24.12 17.57 -11.96
CA ALA A 35 24.58 18.53 -10.96
C ALA A 35 23.40 19.25 -10.28
N ASN A 36 22.35 19.52 -11.04
CA ASN A 36 21.13 20.18 -10.55
C ASN A 36 20.09 19.21 -9.95
N GLY A 37 20.38 17.91 -9.86
CA GLY A 37 19.43 16.92 -9.29
C GLY A 37 18.18 16.69 -10.15
N GLN A 38 18.20 17.08 -11.43
CA GLN A 38 17.04 17.07 -12.32
C GLN A 38 16.87 15.75 -13.08
N LEU A 39 17.80 14.79 -12.92
CA LEU A 39 17.63 13.47 -13.52
C LEU A 39 16.45 12.74 -12.88
N GLN A 40 15.65 12.05 -13.70
CA GLN A 40 14.50 11.27 -13.21
C GLN A 40 14.92 10.22 -12.18
N ILE A 41 16.09 9.60 -12.33
CA ILE A 41 16.63 8.65 -11.36
C ILE A 41 16.93 9.30 -10.01
N GLN A 42 17.41 10.56 -9.99
CA GLN A 42 17.67 11.30 -8.75
C GLN A 42 16.36 11.70 -8.06
N LYS A 43 15.39 12.20 -8.83
CA LYS A 43 14.06 12.55 -8.32
C LYS A 43 13.33 11.34 -7.74
N SER A 44 13.27 10.23 -8.50
CA SER A 44 12.62 8.98 -8.05
C SER A 44 13.35 8.38 -6.85
N SER A 45 14.68 8.33 -6.84
CA SER A 45 15.45 7.87 -5.68
C SER A 45 15.19 8.73 -4.43
N GLY A 46 15.05 10.05 -4.58
CA GLY A 46 14.70 10.95 -3.48
C GLY A 46 13.30 10.69 -2.92
N ILE A 47 12.31 10.50 -3.80
CA ILE A 47 10.94 10.14 -3.41
C ILE A 47 10.92 8.78 -2.72
N ILE A 48 11.60 7.77 -3.29
CA ILE A 48 11.68 6.44 -2.70
C ILE A 48 12.27 6.55 -1.29
N GLY A 49 13.44 7.18 -1.14
CA GLY A 49 14.11 7.35 0.15
C GLY A 49 13.20 7.99 1.19
N LYS A 50 12.59 9.13 0.86
CA LYS A 50 11.66 9.83 1.78
C LYS A 50 10.48 8.93 2.16
N MET A 51 9.83 8.29 1.20
CA MET A 51 8.60 7.52 1.43
C MET A 51 8.84 6.14 2.07
N THR A 52 10.09 5.65 2.05
CA THR A 52 10.50 4.42 2.75
C THR A 52 11.09 4.68 4.14
N ASN A 53 11.12 5.93 4.61
CA ASN A 53 11.54 6.22 5.98
C ASN A 53 10.71 5.40 6.98
N PRO A 54 11.35 4.74 7.96
CA PRO A 54 10.67 3.85 8.88
C PRO A 54 9.70 4.62 9.77
N VAL A 55 8.57 4.00 10.09
CA VAL A 55 7.55 4.55 11.00
C VAL A 55 7.33 3.56 12.13
N GLN A 56 7.37 4.07 13.37
CA GLN A 56 7.10 3.26 14.55
C GLN A 56 5.60 2.92 14.62
N LEU A 57 5.29 1.63 14.71
CA LEU A 57 3.93 1.15 14.96
C LEU A 57 3.57 1.28 16.43
N SER A 58 2.27 1.39 16.73
CA SER A 58 1.76 1.35 18.09
C SER A 58 2.03 -0.01 18.74
N THR A 59 2.07 -0.02 20.09
CA THR A 59 2.26 -1.22 20.88
C THR A 59 1.06 -1.50 21.77
N SER A 60 0.55 -2.73 21.79
CA SER A 60 -0.59 -3.13 22.62
C SER A 60 -0.16 -4.08 23.75
N PRO A 61 -0.43 -3.75 25.02
CA PRO A 61 -0.06 -4.61 26.15
C PRO A 61 -0.99 -5.81 26.30
N ASP A 62 -2.25 -5.69 25.89
CA ASP A 62 -3.31 -6.70 26.04
C ASP A 62 -3.72 -7.35 24.71
N GLY A 63 -2.99 -7.08 23.62
CA GLY A 63 -3.20 -7.71 22.32
C GLY A 63 -4.45 -7.26 21.55
N HIS A 64 -5.05 -6.11 21.92
CA HIS A 64 -6.21 -5.56 21.23
C HIS A 64 -5.87 -4.24 20.54
N ILE A 65 -6.58 -3.96 19.44
CA ILE A 65 -6.43 -2.72 18.66
C ILE A 65 -7.30 -1.63 19.27
N ARG A 66 -6.77 -0.41 19.36
CA ARG A 66 -7.48 0.76 19.84
C ARG A 66 -7.57 1.85 18.79
N PHE A 67 -8.57 2.72 18.92
CA PHE A 67 -8.63 3.95 18.15
C PHE A 67 -7.43 4.85 18.47
N GLY A 68 -6.79 5.39 17.45
CA GLY A 68 -5.53 6.14 17.52
C GLY A 68 -4.29 5.31 17.22
N ASP A 69 -4.39 3.98 17.19
CA ASP A 69 -3.24 3.12 16.95
C ASP A 69 -2.73 3.25 15.51
N THR A 70 -1.40 3.27 15.38
CA THR A 70 -0.69 3.18 14.10
C THR A 70 -0.36 1.72 13.82
N VAL A 71 -0.93 1.20 12.74
CA VAL A 71 -0.88 -0.22 12.35
C VAL A 71 -0.35 -0.37 10.93
N LEU A 72 0.21 -1.54 10.64
CA LEU A 72 0.51 -2.01 9.30
C LEU A 72 -0.61 -2.96 8.86
N ILE A 73 -1.15 -2.81 7.66
CA ILE A 73 -2.26 -3.65 7.19
C ILE A 73 -1.71 -4.67 6.21
N VAL A 74 -1.70 -5.94 6.60
CA VAL A 74 -1.03 -7.01 5.86
C VAL A 74 -2.03 -8.03 5.36
N ASN A 75 -1.89 -8.40 4.10
CA ASN A 75 -2.62 -9.50 3.47
C ASN A 75 -1.64 -10.65 3.21
N LYS A 76 -1.82 -11.75 3.93
CA LYS A 76 -0.94 -12.94 3.84
C LYS A 76 -1.14 -13.67 2.52
N GLY A 77 -0.03 -14.02 1.86
CA GLY A 77 -0.01 -14.82 0.65
C GLY A 77 -0.82 -16.12 0.77
N ASN A 78 -1.17 -16.72 -0.36
CA ASN A 78 -1.94 -17.97 -0.32
C ASN A 78 -1.09 -19.08 0.31
N PRO A 79 -1.51 -19.68 1.45
CA PRO A 79 -0.76 -20.76 2.08
C PRO A 79 -0.76 -22.02 1.21
N ASP A 80 -1.82 -22.24 0.43
CA ASP A 80 -1.94 -23.40 -0.44
C ASP A 80 -1.28 -23.13 -1.80
N ARG A 81 -0.10 -23.71 -1.98
CA ARG A 81 0.69 -23.61 -3.21
C ARG A 81 0.28 -24.64 -4.27
N THR A 82 -0.61 -25.58 -3.94
CA THR A 82 -1.01 -26.67 -4.84
C THR A 82 -2.00 -26.24 -5.93
N VAL A 83 -2.66 -25.08 -5.73
CA VAL A 83 -3.62 -24.51 -6.68
C VAL A 83 -2.93 -23.91 -7.91
N TYR A 84 -1.63 -23.61 -7.83
CA TYR A 84 -0.90 -22.93 -8.89
C TYR A 84 -0.29 -23.94 -9.89
N GLY A 85 -0.59 -23.75 -11.17
CA GLY A 85 -0.05 -24.57 -12.26
C GLY A 85 1.45 -24.32 -12.52
N VAL A 86 2.04 -25.10 -13.42
CA VAL A 86 3.46 -24.94 -13.81
C VAL A 86 3.70 -23.52 -14.34
N GLY A 87 4.59 -22.77 -13.68
CA GLY A 87 4.93 -21.39 -14.03
C GLY A 87 4.06 -20.31 -13.37
N GLN A 88 3.05 -20.70 -12.59
CA GLN A 88 2.33 -19.78 -11.71
C GLN A 88 2.92 -19.86 -10.30
N TYR A 89 3.28 -18.71 -9.75
CA TYR A 89 3.77 -18.61 -8.38
C TYR A 89 2.65 -18.14 -7.46
N PRO A 90 2.58 -18.68 -6.24
CA PRO A 90 1.63 -18.20 -5.25
C PRO A 90 1.85 -16.71 -4.98
N ARG A 91 0.75 -15.99 -4.74
CA ARG A 91 0.81 -14.57 -4.39
C ARG A 91 1.63 -14.39 -3.12
N ASP A 92 2.61 -13.50 -3.19
CA ASP A 92 3.40 -13.09 -2.02
C ASP A 92 2.54 -12.37 -0.96
N ASP A 93 3.04 -12.34 0.28
CA ASP A 93 2.52 -11.43 1.30
C ASP A 93 2.58 -9.98 0.78
N SER A 94 1.56 -9.19 1.13
CA SER A 94 1.52 -7.78 0.73
C SER A 94 0.99 -6.89 1.84
N ALA A 95 1.55 -5.69 1.98
CA ALA A 95 1.02 -4.65 2.85
C ALA A 95 0.25 -3.60 2.04
N LEU A 96 -0.80 -3.03 2.63
CA LEU A 96 -1.46 -1.84 2.09
C LEU A 96 -0.45 -0.69 2.06
N ALA A 97 -0.36 0.00 0.93
CA ALA A 97 0.58 1.09 0.73
C ALA A 97 -0.07 2.25 -0.04
N VAL A 98 0.31 3.48 0.30
CA VAL A 98 -0.04 4.67 -0.48
C VAL A 98 0.74 4.69 -1.80
N HIS A 99 0.03 4.83 -2.92
CA HIS A 99 0.65 5.10 -4.21
C HIS A 99 1.05 6.57 -4.32
N ILE A 100 2.31 6.82 -4.63
CA ILE A 100 2.83 8.17 -4.86
C ILE A 100 3.04 8.31 -6.37
N PRO A 101 2.21 9.11 -7.06
CA PRO A 101 2.33 9.28 -8.50
C PRO A 101 3.60 10.06 -8.86
N ASP A 102 4.03 9.89 -10.11
CA ASP A 102 5.15 10.62 -10.69
C ASP A 102 4.82 12.12 -10.71
N LEU A 103 5.49 12.91 -9.86
CA LEU A 103 5.45 14.38 -9.83
C LEU A 103 6.15 15.01 -11.05
N ASN A 104 5.88 14.50 -12.26
CA ASN A 104 6.32 15.11 -13.51
C ASN A 104 5.33 16.16 -14.03
N ASN A 105 4.14 16.25 -13.44
CA ASN A 105 3.21 17.33 -13.73
C ASN A 105 3.36 18.40 -12.66
N GLU A 106 4.16 19.41 -12.95
CA GLU A 106 3.91 20.75 -12.40
C GLU A 106 2.57 21.25 -12.96
N SER A 107 1.47 20.71 -12.45
CA SER A 107 0.17 21.35 -12.57
C SER A 107 0.05 22.33 -11.41
N ASP A 108 0.27 23.60 -11.77
CA ASP A 108 -0.27 24.83 -11.21
C ASP A 108 -0.51 24.96 -9.70
N GLY A 109 -0.02 26.09 -9.20
CA GLY A 109 -0.24 26.62 -7.87
C GLY A 109 -1.64 26.37 -7.30
N GLY A 110 -1.65 25.67 -6.18
CA GLY A 110 -2.74 25.63 -5.21
C GLY A 110 -3.77 24.53 -5.46
N SER A 111 -3.71 23.45 -4.69
CA SER A 111 -4.92 22.68 -4.42
C SER A 111 -4.77 21.71 -3.26
N SER A 112 -5.89 21.58 -2.55
CA SER A 112 -6.26 20.53 -1.60
C SER A 112 -5.56 19.20 -1.88
N ALA A 113 -5.11 18.50 -0.83
CA ALA A 113 -4.44 17.21 -0.92
C ALA A 113 -5.18 16.29 -1.90
N ALA A 114 -4.56 16.05 -3.07
CA ALA A 114 -5.18 15.29 -4.13
C ALA A 114 -5.47 13.85 -3.66
N SER A 115 -6.52 13.24 -4.21
CA SER A 115 -6.82 11.84 -3.91
C SER A 115 -5.67 10.94 -4.38
N LEU A 116 -5.27 9.98 -3.55
CA LEU A 116 -4.16 9.06 -3.83
C LEU A 116 -4.67 7.62 -3.92
N LEU A 117 -4.14 6.82 -4.83
CA LEU A 117 -4.48 5.39 -4.90
C LEU A 117 -3.81 4.61 -3.75
N VAL A 118 -4.35 3.42 -3.45
CA VAL A 118 -3.69 2.43 -2.60
C VAL A 118 -3.29 1.19 -3.40
N LEU A 119 -2.16 0.61 -3.05
CA LEU A 119 -1.57 -0.56 -3.70
C LEU A 119 -1.07 -1.58 -2.66
N GLY A 120 -0.88 -2.82 -3.09
CA GLY A 120 -0.34 -3.91 -2.27
C GLY A 120 1.16 -4.05 -2.49
N THR A 121 1.97 -3.51 -1.59
CA THR A 121 3.43 -3.63 -1.70
C THR A 121 3.93 -4.93 -1.11
N LYS A 122 4.95 -5.54 -1.71
CA LYS A 122 5.57 -6.79 -1.20
C LYS A 122 6.51 -6.54 -0.01
N LYS A 123 6.85 -5.27 0.26
CA LYS A 123 7.70 -4.88 1.38
C LYS A 123 6.86 -4.72 2.65
N LEU A 124 7.05 -5.62 3.60
CA LEU A 124 6.30 -5.64 4.87
C LEU A 124 6.93 -4.76 5.97
N SER A 125 7.84 -3.86 5.60
CA SER A 125 8.48 -2.92 6.52
C SER A 125 7.54 -1.75 6.83
N PRO A 126 7.32 -1.40 8.11
CA PRO A 126 6.60 -0.19 8.50
C PRO A 126 7.33 1.06 8.01
N CYS A 127 6.71 1.82 7.10
CA CYS A 127 7.25 3.08 6.60
C CYS A 127 6.13 4.09 6.31
N ILE A 128 6.50 5.31 5.95
CA ILE A 128 5.58 6.43 5.69
C ILE A 128 4.40 6.03 4.78
N ARG A 129 4.64 5.20 3.76
CA ARG A 129 3.61 4.72 2.83
C ARG A 129 2.73 3.57 3.36
N THR A 130 3.20 2.75 4.29
CA THR A 130 2.50 1.52 4.73
C THR A 130 1.87 1.65 6.10
N ALA A 131 2.18 2.71 6.85
CA ALA A 131 1.62 2.97 8.16
C ALA A 131 0.27 3.70 8.06
N PHE A 132 -0.74 3.14 8.72
CA PHE A 132 -2.09 3.71 8.80
C PHE A 132 -2.53 3.86 10.25
N LYS A 133 -3.33 4.89 10.54
CA LYS A 133 -4.00 5.12 11.81
C LYS A 133 -5.45 4.66 11.74
N VAL A 134 -5.90 4.00 12.79
CA VAL A 134 -7.30 3.61 12.98
C VAL A 134 -8.01 4.74 13.75
N LEU A 135 -8.94 5.46 13.12
CA LEU A 135 -9.70 6.53 13.78
C LEU A 135 -11.18 6.16 13.95
N PRO A 136 -11.87 6.68 14.98
CA PRO A 136 -13.29 6.42 15.16
C PRO A 136 -14.10 7.09 14.05
N ALA A 137 -15.07 6.37 13.48
CA ALA A 137 -16.01 6.96 12.52
C ALA A 137 -17.30 7.48 13.16
N ASN A 138 -17.61 7.00 14.36
CA ASN A 138 -18.76 7.42 15.14
C ASN A 138 -18.35 8.48 16.18
N GLU A 139 -19.24 9.45 16.43
CA GLU A 139 -19.02 10.52 17.40
C GLU A 139 -18.91 10.03 18.86
N TYR A 140 -19.43 8.83 19.14
CA TYR A 140 -19.42 8.24 20.48
C TYR A 140 -18.11 7.53 20.84
N ALA A 141 -17.33 7.11 19.84
CA ALA A 141 -16.12 6.35 20.07
C ALA A 141 -14.94 7.29 20.30
N GLN A 142 -14.16 7.03 21.35
CA GLN A 142 -13.04 7.87 21.73
C GLN A 142 -11.69 7.23 21.34
N ILE A 143 -10.71 8.08 21.10
CA ILE A 143 -9.31 7.66 20.92
C ILE A 143 -8.85 6.94 22.20
N GLY A 144 -8.25 5.76 22.06
CA GLY A 144 -7.82 4.88 23.14
C GLY A 144 -8.81 3.76 23.48
N GLU A 145 -10.06 3.83 23.02
CA GLU A 145 -11.01 2.73 23.18
C GLU A 145 -10.69 1.57 22.24
N LYS A 146 -11.04 0.35 22.66
CA LYS A 146 -10.84 -0.86 21.86
C LYS A 146 -11.76 -0.84 20.63
N LEU A 147 -11.19 -1.06 19.45
CA LEU A 147 -11.96 -1.31 18.23
C LEU A 147 -12.69 -2.64 18.36
N ARG A 148 -13.98 -2.67 18.05
CA ARG A 148 -14.82 -3.88 18.12
C ARG A 148 -15.24 -4.35 16.73
N TYR A 149 -15.55 -5.64 16.60
CA TYR A 149 -16.14 -6.18 15.37
C TYR A 149 -17.47 -5.47 15.06
N SER A 150 -17.73 -5.27 13.76
CA SER A 150 -18.90 -4.53 13.23
C SER A 150 -18.97 -3.05 13.64
N GLN A 151 -17.96 -2.52 14.32
CA GLN A 151 -17.87 -1.10 14.66
C GLN A 151 -17.21 -0.33 13.51
N PRO A 152 -17.83 0.78 13.03
CA PRO A 152 -17.28 1.55 11.94
C PRO A 152 -16.07 2.40 12.40
N PHE A 153 -15.06 2.45 11.55
CA PHE A 153 -13.81 3.19 11.74
C PHE A 153 -13.33 3.80 10.41
N TYR A 154 -12.43 4.78 10.51
CA TYR A 154 -11.70 5.33 9.38
C TYR A 154 -10.28 4.79 9.38
N LEU A 155 -9.85 4.33 8.21
CA LEU A 155 -8.45 4.02 7.96
C LEU A 155 -7.76 5.24 7.36
N VAL A 156 -6.75 5.79 8.05
CA VAL A 156 -6.16 7.07 7.67
C VAL A 156 -4.65 6.95 7.54
N THR A 157 -4.03 7.70 6.64
CA THR A 157 -2.57 7.79 6.56
C THR A 157 -1.96 8.23 7.91
N ALA A 158 -0.94 7.52 8.38
CA ALA A 158 -0.33 7.81 9.68
C ALA A 158 0.67 8.97 9.64
N ALA A 159 1.39 9.08 8.53
CA ALA A 159 2.52 9.98 8.35
C ALA A 159 2.08 11.39 7.91
N PRO A 160 2.51 12.46 8.61
CA PRO A 160 2.10 13.83 8.30
C PRO A 160 2.56 14.31 6.92
N GLU A 161 3.61 13.73 6.35
CA GLU A 161 4.18 14.09 5.05
C GLU A 161 3.23 13.84 3.88
N ILE A 162 2.31 12.88 4.02
CA ILE A 162 1.26 12.57 3.02
C ILE A 162 0.01 13.43 3.27
N GLY A 163 -0.11 14.04 4.46
CA GLY A 163 -1.33 14.63 4.95
C GLY A 163 -2.28 13.58 5.53
N GLN A 164 -3.43 14.02 6.03
CA GLN A 164 -4.44 13.16 6.64
C GLN A 164 -5.47 12.76 5.60
N LEU A 165 -5.30 11.59 4.99
CA LEU A 165 -6.19 11.04 3.96
C LEU A 165 -6.84 9.76 4.46
N ALA A 166 -8.17 9.66 4.30
CA ALA A 166 -8.96 8.50 4.70
C ALA A 166 -9.24 7.57 3.52
N LEU A 167 -9.28 6.26 3.77
CA LEU A 167 -9.60 5.25 2.77
C LEU A 167 -11.07 5.34 2.38
N TYR A 168 -11.32 5.72 1.14
CA TYR A 168 -12.61 5.90 0.52
C TYR A 168 -12.91 4.79 -0.48
N SER A 169 -14.18 4.40 -0.53
CA SER A 169 -14.69 3.60 -1.63
C SER A 169 -16.16 3.92 -1.93
N ASP A 170 -16.60 3.69 -3.16
CA ASP A 170 -18.00 3.87 -3.55
C ASP A 170 -18.37 2.91 -4.67
N VAL A 171 -19.66 2.73 -4.92
CA VAL A 171 -20.19 1.81 -5.93
C VAL A 171 -19.44 1.90 -7.27
N THR A 172 -19.19 0.74 -7.87
CA THR A 172 -18.54 0.63 -9.18
C THR A 172 -19.37 1.29 -10.25
N LEU A 173 -18.77 2.24 -10.96
CA LEU A 173 -19.32 2.83 -12.18
C LEU A 173 -18.34 2.62 -13.32
N PHE A 174 -18.82 2.72 -14.56
CA PHE A 174 -17.95 2.60 -15.74
C PHE A 174 -16.77 3.60 -15.71
N SER A 175 -17.02 4.81 -15.21
CA SER A 175 -16.01 5.86 -15.01
C SER A 175 -15.27 5.79 -13.66
N ARG A 176 -15.74 4.95 -12.73
CA ARG A 176 -15.21 4.85 -11.35
C ARG A 176 -15.06 3.38 -10.97
N CYS A 177 -14.00 2.78 -11.49
CA CYS A 177 -13.57 1.42 -11.20
C CYS A 177 -12.05 1.33 -11.35
N THR A 178 -11.44 0.27 -10.82
CA THR A 178 -9.99 0.07 -10.88
C THR A 178 -9.52 -0.10 -12.33
N ASP A 179 -8.28 0.27 -12.62
CA ASP A 179 -7.80 0.35 -14.00
C ASP A 179 -7.72 -1.02 -14.66
N LYS A 180 -7.24 -2.04 -13.93
CA LYS A 180 -7.05 -3.39 -14.48
C LYS A 180 -8.21 -4.32 -14.13
N ALA A 181 -8.53 -4.47 -12.84
CA ALA A 181 -9.58 -5.38 -12.40
C ALA A 181 -11.01 -4.90 -12.73
N ARG A 182 -11.20 -3.59 -12.98
CA ARG A 182 -12.52 -2.95 -13.19
C ARG A 182 -13.48 -3.17 -12.00
N HIS A 183 -12.94 -3.31 -10.79
CA HIS A 183 -13.67 -3.46 -9.54
C HIS A 183 -13.81 -2.13 -8.78
N GLN A 184 -14.42 -2.17 -7.60
CA GLN A 184 -14.65 -0.97 -6.79
C GLN A 184 -13.32 -0.34 -6.38
N VAL A 185 -13.10 0.93 -6.71
CA VAL A 185 -11.85 1.61 -6.37
C VAL A 185 -11.76 1.83 -4.87
N ALA A 186 -10.63 1.45 -4.28
CA ALA A 186 -10.21 1.91 -2.97
C ALA A 186 -9.12 2.98 -3.18
N HIS A 187 -9.33 4.19 -2.64
CA HIS A 187 -8.37 5.29 -2.75
C HIS A 187 -8.47 6.19 -1.52
N LEU A 188 -7.50 7.06 -1.32
CA LEU A 188 -7.35 7.94 -0.17
C LEU A 188 -7.81 9.34 -0.52
N VAL A 189 -8.65 9.94 0.33
CA VAL A 189 -9.23 11.28 0.13
C VAL A 189 -9.09 12.12 1.41
N PRO A 190 -8.96 13.46 1.31
CA PRO A 190 -8.87 14.31 2.49
C PRO A 190 -10.22 14.52 3.19
N GLN A 191 -11.35 14.33 2.49
CA GLN A 191 -12.68 14.53 3.08
C GLN A 191 -13.17 13.28 3.80
N PHE A 192 -13.49 13.44 5.09
CA PHE A 192 -14.10 12.38 5.90
C PHE A 192 -15.60 12.34 5.62
N SER A 193 -16.08 11.20 5.16
CA SER A 193 -17.49 10.97 4.83
C SER A 193 -17.87 9.52 5.14
N PHE A 194 -19.16 9.19 5.09
CA PHE A 194 -19.62 7.82 5.31
C PHE A 194 -19.05 6.81 4.30
N GLN A 195 -18.65 7.27 3.11
CA GLN A 195 -17.92 6.47 2.11
C GLN A 195 -16.47 6.13 2.52
N CYS A 196 -15.97 6.75 3.57
CA CYS A 196 -14.68 6.41 4.16
C CYS A 196 -14.83 5.41 5.31
N SER A 197 -16.05 5.06 5.72
CA SER A 197 -16.29 4.18 6.87
C SER A 197 -16.12 2.71 6.49
N TRP A 198 -15.24 2.03 7.23
CA TRP A 198 -15.00 0.60 7.15
C TRP A 198 -15.32 -0.06 8.49
N GLN A 199 -15.55 -1.37 8.49
CA GLN A 199 -15.77 -2.16 9.69
C GLN A 199 -14.95 -3.44 9.60
N ILE A 200 -14.60 -4.00 10.76
CA ILE A 200 -13.91 -5.29 10.82
C ILE A 200 -14.94 -6.39 11.04
N GLU A 201 -14.89 -7.40 10.19
CA GLU A 201 -15.67 -8.62 10.29
C GLU A 201 -14.77 -9.81 10.61
N HIS A 202 -15.33 -10.81 11.30
CA HIS A 202 -14.58 -12.01 11.65
C HIS A 202 -14.27 -12.84 10.38
N LYS A 203 -13.07 -13.44 10.33
CA LYS A 203 -12.59 -14.25 9.18
C LYS A 203 -13.47 -15.45 8.85
N ASN A 204 -14.08 -16.05 9.87
CA ASN A 204 -15.05 -17.13 9.69
C ASN A 204 -16.47 -16.54 9.70
N PRO A 205 -17.24 -16.66 8.60
CA PRO A 205 -18.61 -16.14 8.52
C PRO A 205 -19.54 -16.69 9.60
N LEU A 206 -19.34 -17.94 10.03
CA LEU A 206 -20.21 -18.59 11.02
C LEU A 206 -20.05 -18.04 12.43
N LEU A 207 -18.93 -17.36 12.71
CA LEU A 207 -18.62 -16.81 14.03
C LEU A 207 -18.93 -15.31 14.14
N ARG A 208 -19.45 -14.67 13.08
CA ARG A 208 -19.66 -13.21 13.08
C ARG A 208 -20.70 -12.75 14.09
N LEU A 209 -21.72 -13.57 14.33
CA LEU A 209 -22.79 -13.24 15.28
C LEU A 209 -22.29 -13.33 16.72
N GLU A 210 -21.47 -14.32 17.02
CA GLU A 210 -20.92 -14.57 18.36
C GLU A 210 -19.84 -13.56 18.73
N TYR A 211 -19.06 -13.10 17.75
CA TYR A 211 -18.00 -12.10 17.94
C TYR A 211 -18.47 -10.67 17.71
N GLU A 212 -19.75 -10.46 17.45
CA GLU A 212 -20.32 -9.13 17.26
C GLU A 212 -20.04 -8.26 18.51
N HIS A 213 -19.46 -7.07 18.30
CA HIS A 213 -19.04 -6.12 19.36
C HIS A 213 -17.92 -6.62 20.30
N GLU A 214 -17.32 -7.79 20.06
CA GLU A 214 -16.11 -8.19 20.76
C GLU A 214 -14.90 -7.37 20.30
N PRO A 215 -13.91 -7.09 21.18
CA PRO A 215 -12.69 -6.40 20.80
C PRO A 215 -11.90 -7.14 19.72
N VAL A 216 -11.41 -6.40 18.73
CA VAL A 216 -10.57 -6.94 17.66
C VAL A 216 -9.17 -7.20 18.20
N LYS A 217 -8.69 -8.42 17.98
CA LYS A 217 -7.34 -8.83 18.34
C LYS A 217 -6.34 -8.29 17.31
N ALA A 218 -5.22 -7.76 17.80
CA ALA A 218 -4.09 -7.41 16.96
C ALA A 218 -3.48 -8.68 16.34
N ASN A 219 -2.92 -8.54 15.14
CA ASN A 219 -2.17 -9.60 14.44
C ASN A 219 -2.97 -10.87 14.05
N ASP A 220 -4.28 -10.92 14.31
CA ASP A 220 -5.17 -11.99 13.83
C ASP A 220 -5.79 -11.61 12.48
N ALA A 221 -6.13 -12.62 11.69
CA ALA A 221 -6.77 -12.43 10.39
C ALA A 221 -8.22 -11.99 10.55
N CYS A 222 -8.62 -10.99 9.77
CA CYS A 222 -9.94 -10.41 9.74
C CYS A 222 -10.32 -9.97 8.33
N VAL A 223 -11.58 -9.60 8.15
CA VAL A 223 -12.10 -9.03 6.90
C VAL A 223 -12.34 -7.54 7.12
N ILE A 224 -11.82 -6.70 6.23
CA ILE A 224 -12.07 -5.26 6.26
C ILE A 224 -13.19 -4.98 5.24
N GLN A 225 -14.38 -4.63 5.73
CA GLN A 225 -15.57 -4.43 4.90
C GLN A 225 -15.97 -2.97 4.83
N HIS A 226 -16.30 -2.49 3.64
CA HIS A 226 -16.80 -1.14 3.44
C HIS A 226 -18.25 -1.03 3.93
N CYS A 227 -18.54 -0.08 4.81
CA CYS A 227 -19.85 0.01 5.49
C CYS A 227 -21.01 0.26 4.51
N LYS A 228 -20.81 1.12 3.50
CA LYS A 228 -21.87 1.49 2.55
C LYS A 228 -22.17 0.40 1.52
N THR A 229 -21.13 -0.17 0.89
CA THR A 229 -21.32 -1.12 -0.23
C THR A 229 -21.26 -2.57 0.19
N ARG A 230 -20.88 -2.86 1.44
CA ARG A 230 -20.67 -4.22 1.98
C ARG A 230 -19.65 -5.05 1.19
N GLN A 231 -18.83 -4.40 0.37
CA GLN A 231 -17.71 -5.04 -0.32
C GLN A 231 -16.48 -5.10 0.58
N ASN A 232 -15.75 -6.20 0.50
CA ASN A 232 -14.55 -6.42 1.28
C ASN A 232 -13.33 -5.86 0.56
N LEU A 233 -12.40 -5.25 1.30
CA LEU A 233 -11.10 -4.85 0.77
C LEU A 233 -10.37 -6.11 0.29
N CYS A 234 -9.72 -6.04 -0.87
CA CYS A 234 -9.03 -7.19 -1.44
C CYS A 234 -7.74 -6.80 -2.17
N VAL A 235 -6.84 -7.78 -2.27
CA VAL A 235 -5.66 -7.71 -3.13
C VAL A 235 -5.98 -8.42 -4.43
N GLU A 236 -5.82 -7.71 -5.55
CA GLU A 236 -6.03 -8.29 -6.87
C GLU A 236 -4.81 -9.11 -7.30
N GLU A 237 -4.84 -10.42 -7.03
CA GLU A 237 -3.66 -11.30 -7.19
C GLU A 237 -3.10 -11.37 -8.62
N ASN A 238 -3.96 -11.20 -9.63
CA ASN A 238 -3.60 -11.27 -11.04
C ASN A 238 -3.18 -9.92 -11.64
N TYR A 239 -3.40 -8.81 -10.93
CA TYR A 239 -3.22 -7.46 -11.45
C TYR A 239 -2.15 -6.73 -10.67
N MET A 240 -0.94 -6.66 -11.25
CA MET A 240 0.18 -5.89 -10.69
C MET A 240 0.44 -4.61 -11.49
N ILE A 241 0.86 -3.55 -10.81
CA ILE A 241 1.22 -2.25 -11.34
C ILE A 241 2.72 -2.02 -11.08
N ASN A 242 3.43 -1.50 -12.08
CA ASN A 242 4.84 -1.11 -11.91
C ASN A 242 4.88 0.31 -11.35
N THR A 243 5.54 0.48 -10.22
CA THR A 243 5.77 1.79 -9.57
C THR A 243 7.27 1.97 -9.30
N PHE A 244 7.67 3.16 -8.85
CA PHE A 244 9.04 3.40 -8.37
C PHE A 244 9.48 2.45 -7.24
N PHE A 245 8.54 1.81 -6.57
CA PHE A 245 8.79 0.94 -5.42
C PHE A 245 8.85 -0.55 -5.80
N GLY A 246 8.60 -0.86 -7.08
CA GLY A 246 8.64 -2.20 -7.65
C GLY A 246 7.31 -2.60 -8.27
N ARG A 247 7.07 -3.92 -8.36
CA ARG A 247 5.78 -4.47 -8.77
C ARG A 247 4.87 -4.61 -7.55
N GLU A 248 3.81 -3.81 -7.53
CA GLU A 248 2.83 -3.76 -6.45
C GLU A 248 1.49 -4.29 -6.96
N TYR A 249 0.69 -4.92 -6.10
CA TYR A 249 -0.64 -5.39 -6.46
C TYR A 249 -1.63 -4.25 -6.54
N GLU A 250 -2.59 -4.34 -7.47
CA GLU A 250 -3.77 -3.48 -7.44
C GLU A 250 -4.65 -3.86 -6.23
N ILE A 251 -5.25 -2.86 -5.61
CA ILE A 251 -6.17 -3.05 -4.48
C ILE A 251 -7.54 -2.51 -4.86
N SER A 252 -8.57 -3.26 -4.49
CA SER A 252 -9.96 -2.93 -4.78
C SER A 252 -10.85 -3.30 -3.59
N ALA A 253 -12.11 -2.86 -3.61
CA ALA A 253 -13.14 -3.39 -2.72
C ALA A 253 -14.02 -4.39 -3.50
N HIS A 254 -13.68 -5.67 -3.41
CA HIS A 254 -14.43 -6.76 -4.04
C HIS A 254 -14.40 -8.00 -3.16
N THR A 255 -15.54 -8.69 -3.07
CA THR A 255 -15.68 -9.87 -2.21
C THR A 255 -15.51 -11.15 -3.02
N TYR A 256 -14.35 -11.80 -2.89
CA TYR A 256 -14.11 -13.11 -3.47
C TYR A 256 -14.50 -14.20 -2.47
N LEU A 257 -15.43 -15.07 -2.88
CA LEU A 257 -15.89 -16.20 -2.07
C LEU A 257 -15.37 -17.54 -2.62
N ASP A 258 -15.16 -18.50 -1.73
CA ASP A 258 -14.91 -19.89 -2.06
C ASP A 258 -16.22 -20.68 -2.28
N SER A 259 -16.10 -21.99 -2.53
CA SER A 259 -17.25 -22.89 -2.69
C SER A 259 -18.14 -23.01 -1.44
N HIS A 260 -17.61 -22.67 -0.27
CA HIS A 260 -18.31 -22.71 1.01
C HIS A 260 -18.87 -21.35 1.43
N LYS A 261 -18.83 -20.35 0.52
CA LYS A 261 -19.24 -18.95 0.78
C LYS A 261 -18.42 -18.26 1.87
N ALA A 262 -17.19 -18.71 2.11
CA ALA A 262 -16.22 -18.00 2.94
C ALA A 262 -15.32 -17.13 2.05
N GLU A 263 -14.85 -16.02 2.60
CA GLU A 263 -13.92 -15.14 1.91
C GLU A 263 -12.59 -15.83 1.59
N LYS A 264 -12.09 -15.62 0.37
CA LYS A 264 -10.78 -16.13 -0.05
C LYS A 264 -9.64 -15.40 0.68
N PRO A 265 -8.41 -15.97 0.71
CA PRO A 265 -7.25 -15.32 1.33
C PRO A 265 -6.97 -13.90 0.85
N VAL A 266 -7.29 -13.56 -0.41
CA VAL A 266 -7.16 -12.20 -0.97
C VAL A 266 -8.00 -11.15 -0.25
N ASN A 267 -9.04 -11.55 0.50
CA ASN A 267 -9.90 -10.69 1.31
C ASN A 267 -9.53 -10.70 2.81
N LEU A 268 -8.57 -11.52 3.22
CA LEU A 268 -8.14 -11.63 4.61
C LEU A 268 -6.97 -10.70 4.87
N TRP A 269 -7.15 -9.82 5.85
CA TRP A 269 -6.16 -8.83 6.27
C TRP A 269 -5.80 -9.05 7.73
N MET A 270 -4.67 -8.51 8.16
CA MET A 270 -4.24 -8.43 9.54
C MET A 270 -3.84 -7.00 9.83
N LEU A 271 -4.32 -6.47 10.96
CA LEU A 271 -3.85 -5.20 11.48
C LEU A 271 -2.68 -5.50 12.40
N VAL A 272 -1.48 -5.31 11.86
CA VAL A 272 -0.22 -5.65 12.49
C VAL A 272 0.27 -4.48 13.34
N MET A 273 0.61 -4.77 14.59
CA MET A 273 1.19 -3.83 15.55
C MET A 273 2.07 -4.59 16.56
N GLY A 274 2.86 -3.87 17.35
CA GLY A 274 3.72 -4.50 18.35
C GLY A 274 2.88 -5.06 19.51
N VAL A 275 2.96 -6.36 19.78
CA VAL A 275 2.21 -6.97 20.89
C VAL A 275 3.18 -7.65 21.86
N ALA A 276 3.03 -7.35 23.15
CA ALA A 276 3.87 -7.97 24.18
C ALA A 276 3.61 -9.49 24.25
N GLY A 277 4.67 -10.28 24.10
CA GLY A 277 4.59 -11.75 24.18
C GLY A 277 4.10 -12.46 22.92
N ASP A 278 3.84 -11.75 21.81
CA ASP A 278 3.52 -12.38 20.53
C ASP A 278 4.78 -12.98 19.89
N SER A 279 4.71 -14.23 19.43
CA SER A 279 5.83 -14.88 18.75
C SER A 279 5.97 -14.46 17.28
N ALA A 280 4.86 -14.05 16.65
CA ALA A 280 4.84 -13.70 15.23
C ALA A 280 5.30 -12.24 15.02
N TYR A 281 4.88 -11.34 15.91
CA TYR A 281 5.22 -9.91 15.87
C TYR A 281 5.66 -9.40 17.24
N PRO A 282 6.78 -9.93 17.77
CA PRO A 282 7.26 -9.56 19.08
C PRO A 282 7.65 -8.08 19.13
N LEU A 283 7.52 -7.49 20.31
CA LEU A 283 8.19 -6.24 20.62
C LEU A 283 9.70 -6.46 20.59
N SER A 284 10.42 -5.70 19.77
CA SER A 284 11.87 -5.52 19.88
C SER A 284 12.17 -4.32 20.77
N VAL A 285 13.27 -4.39 21.51
CA VAL A 285 13.78 -3.26 22.30
C VAL A 285 14.92 -2.64 21.52
N ASN A 286 14.82 -1.35 21.22
CA ASN A 286 15.89 -0.61 20.55
C ASN A 286 17.04 -0.28 21.52
N GLU A 287 18.18 0.14 20.98
CA GLU A 287 19.38 0.52 21.76
C GLU A 287 19.10 1.62 22.80
N THR A 288 18.05 2.42 22.59
CA THR A 288 17.55 3.47 23.48
C THR A 288 16.57 2.99 24.57
N GLY A 289 16.22 1.69 24.59
CA GLY A 289 15.28 1.09 25.55
C GLY A 289 13.79 1.25 25.21
N SER A 290 13.43 1.86 24.07
CA SER A 290 12.05 1.95 23.59
C SER A 290 11.58 0.63 22.96
N GLN A 291 10.30 0.27 23.19
CA GLN A 291 9.67 -0.90 22.58
C GLN A 291 9.15 -0.55 21.17
N GLU A 292 9.51 -1.36 20.19
CA GLU A 292 9.11 -1.22 18.80
C GLU A 292 8.59 -2.53 18.23
N ALA A 293 7.69 -2.46 17.25
CA ALA A 293 7.27 -3.64 16.51
C ALA A 293 8.44 -4.14 15.65
N LYS A 294 8.81 -5.42 15.80
CA LYS A 294 9.84 -6.03 14.97
C LYS A 294 9.41 -6.08 13.50
N GLU A 295 10.37 -5.94 12.57
CA GLU A 295 10.09 -6.12 11.14
C GLU A 295 9.47 -7.49 10.85
N MET A 296 8.37 -7.44 10.09
CA MET A 296 7.67 -8.64 9.65
C MET A 296 8.48 -9.38 8.59
N LYS A 297 8.80 -10.64 8.87
CA LYS A 297 9.36 -11.54 7.86
C LYS A 297 8.24 -12.05 6.93
N PRO A 298 8.48 -12.12 5.62
CA PRO A 298 7.51 -12.73 4.70
C PRO A 298 7.28 -14.20 5.05
N SER A 299 6.07 -14.70 4.77
CA SER A 299 5.66 -16.09 5.07
C SER A 299 6.56 -17.16 4.45
N VAL A 300 7.28 -16.83 3.37
CA VAL A 300 8.21 -17.70 2.64
C VAL A 300 9.35 -16.88 2.05
#